data_AF-A0A950F182-F1
#
_entry.id   AF-A0A950F182-F1
#
_cell.length_a   1.000
_cell.length_b   1.000
_cell.length_c   1.000
_cell.angle_alpha   90.00
_cell.angle_beta   90.00
_cell.angle_gamma   90.00
#
_symmetry.space_group_name_H-M   'P 1'
#
loop_
_entity.id
_entity.type
_entity.pdbx_description
1 polymer ?
#
loop_
_entity_poly.entity_id
_entity_poly.type
_entity_poly.pdbx_seq_one_letter_code
_entity_poly.pdbx_strand_id
1 'polypeptide(L)'
;MDPDDSPRSCSTDNLSGKTRRQWKRAESQDSQGKINLRATIADRDNCIGYAYAEIELQKPVDAVLLLGVDDSEKIWVNGFRVFEQFMARGLTVDQDRVPVHLEAGTNKILLKLYQNTQGWEFCVRIVTADGLPVPFKQKSE
;
A
#
# COMPACT_ATOMS: atom_id res chain seq x y z
N MET A 1 -40.28 -34.03 28.41
CA MET A 1 -40.97 -32.74 28.58
C MET A 1 -40.02 -31.79 29.28
N ASP A 2 -38.93 -31.49 28.57
CA ASP A 2 -38.31 -30.22 28.18
C ASP A 2 -38.28 -29.04 29.17
N PRO A 3 -37.40 -28.03 29.02
CA PRO A 3 -36.14 -27.92 28.25
C PRO A 3 -35.05 -27.08 29.01
N ASP A 4 -33.78 -27.47 29.02
CA ASP A 4 -32.70 -26.47 29.16
C ASP A 4 -31.37 -26.98 28.61
N ASP A 5 -31.33 -27.16 27.29
CA ASP A 5 -30.07 -27.12 26.54
C ASP A 5 -30.05 -25.80 25.77
N SER A 6 -29.75 -24.73 26.50
CA SER A 6 -29.49 -23.42 25.92
C SER A 6 -28.04 -23.40 25.41
N PRO A 7 -27.78 -23.29 24.10
CA PRO A 7 -26.42 -23.17 23.60
C PRO A 7 -25.81 -21.87 24.13
N ARG A 8 -24.64 -21.97 24.76
CA ARG A 8 -23.84 -20.81 25.17
C ARG A 8 -23.65 -19.91 23.96
N SER A 9 -24.35 -18.79 23.93
CA SER A 9 -24.13 -17.72 22.97
C SER A 9 -22.65 -17.35 23.06
N CYS A 10 -21.92 -17.55 21.96
CA CYS A 10 -20.62 -16.94 21.78
C CYS A 10 -20.83 -15.44 21.90
N SER A 11 -20.41 -14.87 23.04
CA SER A 11 -20.38 -13.42 23.25
C SER A 11 -19.63 -12.82 22.08
N THR A 12 -20.33 -12.08 21.23
CA THR A 12 -19.69 -11.12 20.34
C THR A 12 -19.14 -10.04 21.25
N ASP A 13 -17.93 -10.27 21.76
CA ASP A 13 -17.20 -9.28 22.53
C ASP A 13 -17.10 -8.03 21.66
N ASN A 14 -17.83 -7.01 22.12
CA ASN A 14 -17.80 -5.66 21.59
C ASN A 14 -16.34 -5.20 21.47
N LEU A 15 -15.83 -5.12 20.25
CA LEU A 15 -14.63 -4.35 19.92
C LEU A 15 -14.97 -2.85 20.01
N SER A 16 -15.31 -2.40 21.22
CA SER A 16 -15.54 -1.00 21.55
C SER A 16 -14.30 -0.18 21.17
N GLY A 17 -14.42 0.63 20.11
CA GLY A 17 -13.40 1.59 19.67
C GLY A 17 -12.77 1.33 18.29
N LYS A 18 -13.01 0.19 17.63
CA LYS A 18 -12.45 -0.07 16.27
C LYS A 18 -13.44 0.34 15.19
N THR A 19 -13.26 1.55 14.63
CA THR A 19 -13.97 1.92 13.40
C THR A 19 -13.42 1.14 12.22
N ARG A 20 -14.28 0.41 11.50
CA ARG A 20 -13.91 -0.23 10.24
C ARG A 20 -13.50 0.85 9.23
N ARG A 21 -12.30 0.74 8.68
CA ARG A 21 -11.86 1.57 7.54
C ARG A 21 -12.28 0.89 6.24
N GLN A 22 -12.56 1.71 5.24
CA GLN A 22 -12.88 1.27 3.88
C GLN A 22 -11.77 1.75 2.95
N TRP A 23 -11.50 0.98 1.90
CA TRP A 23 -10.60 1.42 0.83
C TRP A 23 -11.24 2.58 0.08
N LYS A 24 -10.42 3.58 -0.25
CA LYS A 24 -10.80 4.72 -1.07
C LYS A 24 -9.88 4.76 -2.28
N ARG A 25 -10.48 4.91 -3.47
CA ARG A 25 -9.73 5.10 -4.71
C ARG A 25 -8.91 6.39 -4.63
N ALA A 26 -7.64 6.32 -5.00
CA ALA A 26 -6.73 7.44 -5.06
C ALA A 26 -6.08 7.48 -6.43
N GLU A 27 -6.07 8.67 -7.04
CA GLU A 27 -5.39 8.94 -8.30
C GLU A 27 -4.54 10.18 -8.13
N SER A 28 -3.32 10.15 -8.67
CA SER A 28 -2.45 11.31 -8.66
C SER A 28 -2.79 12.24 -9.83
N GLN A 29 -2.83 13.55 -9.54
CA GLN A 29 -2.82 14.60 -10.56
C GLN A 29 -1.44 15.25 -10.70
N ASP A 30 -0.46 14.78 -9.90
CA ASP A 30 0.90 15.27 -9.91
C ASP A 30 1.69 14.60 -11.03
N SER A 31 2.52 15.39 -11.74
CA SER A 31 3.29 14.91 -12.90
C SER A 31 4.32 13.84 -12.54
N GLN A 32 4.71 13.74 -11.26
CA GLN A 32 5.61 12.71 -10.77
C GLN A 32 4.88 11.51 -10.15
N GLY A 33 3.54 11.53 -10.10
CA GLY A 33 2.71 10.46 -9.55
C GLY A 33 2.56 10.50 -8.03
N LYS A 34 2.83 11.65 -7.39
CA LYS A 34 2.70 11.78 -5.93
C LYS A 34 1.24 11.71 -5.49
N ILE A 35 0.99 10.99 -4.40
CA ILE A 35 -0.32 10.91 -3.74
C ILE A 35 -0.16 11.52 -2.34
N ASN A 36 -0.93 12.58 -2.07
CA ASN A 36 -0.99 13.21 -0.76
C ASN A 36 -2.03 12.51 0.12
N LEU A 37 -1.59 11.76 1.13
CA LEU A 37 -2.48 11.01 2.01
C LEU A 37 -3.22 11.90 3.03
N ARG A 38 -2.67 13.06 3.41
CA ARG A 38 -3.39 14.01 4.27
C ARG A 38 -4.69 14.47 3.60
N ALA A 39 -4.59 14.84 2.32
CA ALA A 39 -5.75 15.22 1.51
C ALA A 39 -6.62 14.02 1.11
N THR A 40 -6.01 12.85 0.86
CA THR A 40 -6.74 11.69 0.32
C THR A 40 -7.56 10.96 1.38
N ILE A 41 -6.97 10.70 2.56
CA ILE A 41 -7.58 9.84 3.59
C ILE A 41 -7.82 10.55 4.92
N ALA A 42 -6.85 11.30 5.45
CA ALA A 42 -7.01 12.08 6.68
C ALA A 42 -5.79 12.96 6.97
N ASP A 43 -6.03 14.21 7.35
CA ASP A 43 -5.00 15.12 7.88
C ASP A 43 -4.68 14.75 9.34
N ARG A 44 -3.69 13.88 9.56
CA ARG A 44 -3.32 13.33 10.88
C ARG A 44 -1.82 13.06 10.99
N ASP A 45 -1.34 13.17 12.22
CA ASP A 45 0.01 12.78 12.63
C ASP A 45 -0.01 11.44 13.38
N ASN A 46 1.15 10.82 13.57
CA ASN A 46 1.34 9.57 14.34
C ASN A 46 0.37 8.46 13.95
N CYS A 47 0.21 8.25 12.64
CA CYS A 47 -0.75 7.29 12.10
C CYS A 47 -0.14 6.41 11.02
N ILE A 48 -0.93 5.43 10.56
CA ILE A 48 -0.53 4.48 9.54
C ILE A 48 -1.60 4.47 8.46
N GLY A 49 -1.14 4.43 7.22
CA GLY A 49 -1.95 4.33 6.02
C GLY A 49 -1.50 3.14 5.20
N TYR A 50 -2.39 2.69 4.33
CA TYR A 50 -2.11 1.63 3.38
C TYR A 50 -2.53 2.08 2.00
N ALA A 51 -1.69 1.78 1.01
CA ALA A 51 -2.00 1.92 -0.39
C ALA A 51 -1.88 0.56 -1.06
N TYR A 52 -2.80 0.27 -1.98
CA TYR A 52 -2.90 -1.02 -2.63
C TYR A 52 -3.17 -0.84 -4.12
N ALA A 53 -2.48 -1.65 -4.94
CA ALA A 53 -2.73 -1.71 -6.38
C ALA A 53 -2.57 -3.14 -6.89
N GLU A 54 -3.38 -3.48 -7.88
CA GLU A 54 -3.19 -4.66 -8.72
C GLU A 54 -2.78 -4.23 -10.13
N ILE A 55 -1.70 -4.83 -10.62
CA ILE A 55 -1.22 -4.63 -11.99
C ILE A 55 -1.25 -5.96 -12.72
N GLU A 56 -1.55 -5.92 -14.01
CA GLU A 56 -1.58 -7.08 -14.87
C GLU A 56 -0.49 -6.99 -15.93
N LEU A 57 0.31 -8.05 -16.03
CA LEU A 57 1.42 -8.19 -16.97
C LEU A 57 1.15 -9.33 -17.95
N GLN A 58 1.59 -9.16 -19.20
CA GLN A 58 1.48 -10.23 -20.20
C GLN A 58 2.54 -11.32 -20.04
N LYS A 59 3.69 -10.98 -19.45
CA LYS A 59 4.84 -11.88 -19.25
C LYS A 59 5.53 -11.53 -17.93
N PRO A 60 6.22 -12.48 -17.27
CA PRO A 60 7.01 -12.17 -16.09
C PRO A 60 8.16 -11.23 -16.44
N VAL A 61 8.60 -10.42 -15.48
CA VAL A 61 9.66 -9.42 -15.65
C VAL A 61 10.40 -9.15 -14.34
N ASP A 62 11.74 -9.09 -14.40
CA ASP A 62 12.55 -8.51 -13.34
C ASP A 62 12.46 -6.99 -13.43
N ALA A 63 11.99 -6.38 -12.35
CA ALA A 63 11.69 -4.95 -12.27
C ALA A 63 12.35 -4.32 -11.04
N VAL A 64 12.30 -3.00 -11.00
CA VAL A 64 12.67 -2.19 -9.85
C VAL A 64 11.49 -1.28 -9.51
N LEU A 65 11.02 -1.37 -8.27
CA LEU A 65 10.10 -0.39 -7.73
C LEU A 65 10.91 0.83 -7.30
N LEU A 66 10.61 1.98 -7.90
CA LEU A 66 11.16 3.28 -7.50
C LEU A 66 10.17 3.96 -6.58
N LEU A 67 10.58 4.22 -5.34
CA LEU A 67 9.72 4.78 -4.30
C LEU A 67 10.21 6.16 -3.89
N GLY A 68 9.25 7.04 -3.62
CA GLY A 68 9.45 8.21 -2.77
C GLY A 68 8.38 8.19 -1.70
N VAL A 69 8.77 8.37 -0.43
CA VAL A 69 7.88 8.25 0.72
C VAL A 69 8.19 9.34 1.74
N ASP A 70 7.14 9.82 2.39
CA ASP A 70 7.17 10.61 3.62
C ASP A 70 6.19 9.97 4.62
N ASP A 71 6.60 9.36 5.74
CA ASP A 71 7.97 9.23 6.28
C ASP A 71 8.62 7.89 5.94
N SER A 72 7.96 6.80 6.35
CA SER A 72 8.53 5.45 6.35
C SER A 72 7.60 4.43 5.72
N GLU A 73 8.15 3.31 5.29
CA GLU A 73 7.42 2.33 4.50
C GLU A 73 7.75 0.88 4.79
N LYS A 74 6.77 0.04 4.49
CA LYS A 74 6.96 -1.38 4.26
C LYS A 74 6.16 -1.76 3.02
N ILE A 75 6.78 -2.54 2.14
CA ILE A 75 6.15 -2.94 0.88
C ILE A 75 6.14 -4.46 0.73
N TRP A 76 5.03 -4.96 0.19
CA TRP A 76 4.85 -6.35 -0.19
C TRP A 76 4.47 -6.44 -1.66
N VAL A 77 5.02 -7.46 -2.33
CA VAL A 77 4.63 -7.86 -3.68
C VAL A 77 4.17 -9.31 -3.60
N ASN A 78 2.96 -9.57 -4.09
CA ASN A 78 2.34 -10.90 -4.06
C ASN A 78 2.31 -11.57 -2.67
N GLY A 79 2.17 -10.75 -1.62
CA GLY A 79 2.15 -11.21 -0.23
C GLY A 79 3.52 -11.37 0.43
N PHE A 80 4.62 -11.28 -0.32
CA PHE A 80 5.98 -11.33 0.22
C PHE A 80 6.49 -9.93 0.52
N ARG A 81 7.04 -9.71 1.72
CA ARG A 81 7.67 -8.43 2.07
C ARG A 81 8.97 -8.31 1.30
N VAL A 82 9.06 -7.32 0.42
CA VAL A 82 10.26 -7.10 -0.42
C VAL A 82 11.15 -5.99 0.13
N PHE A 83 10.60 -5.05 0.91
CA PHE A 83 11.38 -3.95 1.47
C PHE A 83 10.71 -3.32 2.71
N GLU A 84 11.51 -2.73 3.58
CA GLU A 84 11.12 -2.01 4.78
C GLU A 84 12.19 -0.99 5.13
N GLN A 85 11.77 0.25 5.36
CA GLN A 85 12.62 1.33 5.86
C GLN A 85 11.82 2.10 6.90
N PHE A 86 12.39 2.21 8.11
CA PHE A 86 11.78 2.97 9.21
C PHE A 86 12.68 4.14 9.56
N MET A 87 12.47 5.25 8.86
CA MET A 87 13.22 6.49 8.96
C MET A 87 12.28 7.67 8.72
N ALA A 88 12.32 8.70 9.58
CA ALA A 88 11.59 9.94 9.34
C ALA A 88 12.30 10.76 8.25
N ARG A 89 11.58 11.13 7.19
CA ARG A 89 12.13 11.83 6.02
C ARG A 89 11.01 12.41 5.16
N GLY A 90 11.32 13.48 4.44
CA GLY A 90 10.44 13.98 3.39
C GLY A 90 10.53 13.16 2.11
N LEU A 91 9.48 13.25 1.28
CA LEU A 91 9.43 12.55 -0.01
C LEU A 91 10.48 13.10 -0.97
N THR A 92 11.42 12.23 -1.35
CA THR A 92 12.28 12.40 -2.54
C THR A 92 11.87 11.36 -3.57
N VAL A 93 11.52 11.79 -4.78
CA VAL A 93 11.07 10.90 -5.86
C VAL A 93 12.17 9.92 -6.24
N ASP A 94 11.80 8.65 -6.39
CA ASP A 94 12.67 7.54 -6.80
C ASP A 94 13.88 7.30 -5.88
N GLN A 95 13.81 7.76 -4.62
CA GLN A 95 14.87 7.63 -3.62
C GLN A 95 15.18 6.17 -3.27
N ASP A 96 14.17 5.34 -3.05
CA ASP A 96 14.37 3.92 -2.78
C ASP A 96 14.16 3.11 -4.05
N ARG A 97 15.04 2.12 -4.24
CA ARG A 97 15.06 1.26 -5.42
C ARG A 97 14.99 -0.18 -4.94
N VAL A 98 13.88 -0.84 -5.20
CA VAL A 98 13.61 -2.18 -4.68
C VAL A 98 13.50 -3.15 -5.85
N PRO A 99 14.53 -3.99 -6.10
CA PRO A 99 14.44 -5.05 -7.09
C PRO A 99 13.34 -6.04 -6.72
N VAL A 100 12.51 -6.41 -7.69
CA VAL A 100 11.40 -7.37 -7.54
C VAL A 100 11.27 -8.23 -8.77
N HIS A 101 10.74 -9.44 -8.60
CA HIS A 101 10.26 -10.25 -9.71
C HIS A 101 8.74 -10.12 -9.79
N LEU A 102 8.22 -9.76 -10.96
CA LEU A 102 6.78 -9.69 -11.23
C LEU A 102 6.39 -10.82 -12.16
N GLU A 103 5.29 -11.49 -11.85
CA GLU A 103 4.80 -12.66 -12.59
C GLU A 103 3.95 -12.24 -13.80
N ALA A 104 3.74 -13.15 -14.75
CA ALA A 104 2.63 -12.96 -15.71
C ALA A 104 1.28 -12.99 -14.98
N GLY A 105 0.32 -12.21 -15.47
CA GLY A 105 -0.98 -12.06 -14.83
C GLY A 105 -0.97 -10.99 -13.74
N THR A 106 -1.79 -11.20 -12.71
CA THR A 106 -2.05 -10.20 -11.66
C THR A 106 -0.97 -10.21 -10.59
N ASN A 107 -0.34 -9.06 -10.37
CA ASN A 107 0.59 -8.81 -9.27
C ASN A 107 -0.03 -7.82 -8.28
N LYS A 108 0.05 -8.15 -6.99
CA LYS A 108 -0.50 -7.36 -5.89
C LYS A 108 0.61 -6.57 -5.21
N ILE A 109 0.49 -5.26 -5.18
CA ILE A 109 1.45 -4.38 -4.51
C ILE A 109 0.73 -3.73 -3.32
N LEU A 110 1.24 -3.97 -2.12
CA LEU A 110 0.75 -3.35 -0.89
C LEU A 110 1.86 -2.51 -0.28
N LEU A 111 1.55 -1.25 -0.01
CA LEU A 111 2.43 -0.31 0.67
C LEU A 111 1.79 0.06 2.01
N LYS A 112 2.55 -0.07 3.10
CA LYS A 112 2.21 0.46 4.42
C LYS A 112 3.07 1.68 4.65
N LEU A 113 2.44 2.79 5.04
CA LEU A 113 3.06 4.09 5.22
C LEU A 113 2.90 4.51 6.67
N TYR A 114 4.00 4.81 7.34
CA TYR A 114 3.97 5.40 8.68
C TYR A 114 4.09 6.91 8.53
N GLN A 115 3.24 7.63 9.26
CA GLN A 115 3.24 9.08 9.34
C GLN A 115 3.67 9.49 10.75
N ASN A 116 4.78 10.24 10.83
CA ASN A 116 5.17 10.95 12.03
C ASN A 116 4.43 12.30 12.09
N THR A 117 4.86 13.31 11.31
CA THR A 117 4.29 14.67 11.30
C THR A 117 4.48 15.36 9.94
N GLN A 118 3.78 16.48 9.69
CA GLN A 118 3.97 17.34 8.50
C GLN A 118 3.61 16.72 7.14
N GLY A 119 4.56 16.25 6.34
CA GLY A 119 4.24 15.64 5.04
C GLY A 119 3.64 14.25 5.22
N TRP A 120 2.76 13.80 4.32
CA TRP A 120 2.36 12.39 4.28
C TRP A 120 1.99 12.02 2.86
N GLU A 121 2.98 11.57 2.10
CA GLU A 121 2.86 11.39 0.68
C GLU A 121 3.68 10.20 0.21
N PHE A 122 3.32 9.65 -0.94
CA PHE A 122 4.13 8.61 -1.58
C PHE A 122 4.02 8.68 -3.11
N CYS A 123 4.99 8.10 -3.80
CA CYS A 123 4.91 7.75 -5.21
C CYS A 123 5.60 6.40 -5.44
N VAL A 124 5.10 5.63 -6.41
CA VAL A 124 5.72 4.36 -6.84
C VAL A 124 5.76 4.32 -8.36
N ARG A 125 6.93 3.98 -8.93
CA ARG A 125 7.09 3.66 -10.35
C ARG A 125 7.66 2.26 -10.53
N ILE A 126 7.38 1.66 -11.68
CA ILE A 126 7.85 0.31 -12.02
C ILE A 126 8.65 0.42 -13.29
N VAL A 127 9.95 0.13 -13.17
CA VAL A 127 10.88 0.16 -14.30
C VAL A 127 11.61 -1.18 -14.41
N THR A 128 12.12 -1.47 -15.58
CA THR A 128 13.09 -2.56 -15.80
C THR A 128 14.44 -2.19 -15.17
N ALA A 129 15.37 -3.14 -15.08
CA ALA A 129 16.70 -2.91 -14.51
C ALA A 129 17.50 -1.81 -15.23
N ASP A 130 17.28 -1.62 -16.53
CA ASP A 130 17.85 -0.54 -17.36
C ASP A 130 17.06 0.78 -17.30
N GLY A 131 16.02 0.85 -16.47
CA GLY A 131 15.29 2.08 -16.17
C GLY A 131 14.15 2.41 -17.13
N LEU A 132 13.79 1.50 -18.03
CA LEU A 132 12.66 1.69 -18.93
C LEU A 132 11.33 1.39 -18.22
N PRO A 133 10.23 2.09 -18.53
CA PRO A 133 8.92 1.77 -17.95
C PRO A 133 8.49 0.33 -18.26
N VAL A 134 8.01 -0.39 -17.24
CA VAL A 134 7.35 -1.69 -17.46
C VAL A 134 5.92 -1.45 -17.94
N PRO A 135 5.53 -1.96 -19.13
CA PRO A 135 4.14 -1.86 -19.58
C PRO A 135 3.26 -2.82 -18.78
N PHE A 136 2.25 -2.28 -18.09
CA PHE A 136 1.23 -3.04 -17.37
C PHE A 136 -0.13 -2.40 -17.56
N LYS A 137 -1.19 -3.18 -17.32
CA LYS A 137 -2.54 -2.64 -17.11
C LYS A 137 -2.81 -2.56 -15.62
N GLN A 138 -3.09 -1.38 -15.10
CA GLN A 138 -3.56 -1.27 -13.72
C GLN A 138 -5.03 -1.66 -13.67
N LYS A 139 -5.39 -2.59 -12.78
CA LYS A 139 -6.79 -2.89 -12.53
C LYS A 139 -7.40 -1.71 -11.78
N SER A 140 -8.42 -1.12 -12.41
CA SER A 140 -9.38 -0.24 -11.76
C SER A 140 -10.58 -1.12 -11.45
N GLU A 141 -11.02 -1.17 -10.19
CA GLU A 141 -12.33 -1.73 -9.86
C GLU A 141 -13.45 -1.01 -10.62
#